data_AF-A0A7H4Q3V4-F1
#
_entry.id   AF-A0A7H4Q3V4-F1
#
_cell.length_a   1.000
_cell.length_b   1.000
_cell.length_c   1.000
_cell.angle_alpha   90.00
_cell.angle_beta   90.00
_cell.angle_gamma   90.00
#
_symmetry.space_group_name_H-M   'P 1'
#
loop_
_entity.id
_entity.type
_entity.pdbx_description
1 polymer ?
#
loop_
_entity_poly.entity_id
_entity_poly.type
_entity_poly.pdbx_seq_one_letter_code
_entity_poly.pdbx_strand_id
1 'polypeptide(L)'
;MKGHLKAAVRAGWCAAVVALAVQSGVARAEVAAADPIDASMRTCLARGDMSSTVGQVQCMETARAAWQSASDLAYQQLLAKVKASQRRGWERSQRSWKAWRDAEAPMLRAVFQTTSGTMYVLFEADMQLQPVRDRALTLRAAASEADGGGGNKPAPRPRACSRDADCAHANRDLNRYYQRLRREMPSRERPKLVRAQRAWLGFRNVTMPLVDARGRIDIIGARVATLKRLSETVGND
;
A
#
# COMPACT_ATOMS: atom_id res chain seq x y z
N MET A 1 -38.90 54.52 66.51
CA MET A 1 -37.89 53.66 67.17
C MET A 1 -36.57 53.92 66.42
N LYS A 2 -35.69 54.81 66.89
CA LYS A 2 -34.52 54.52 67.76
C LYS A 2 -33.83 53.20 67.35
N GLY A 3 -32.59 53.12 66.90
CA GLY A 3 -31.51 54.09 66.76
C GLY A 3 -30.25 53.44 66.16
N HIS A 4 -29.35 54.33 65.71
CA HIS A 4 -27.93 54.28 65.33
C HIS A 4 -27.07 53.00 65.52
N LEU A 5 -26.16 52.75 64.57
CA LEU A 5 -24.68 52.85 64.73
C LEU A 5 -24.00 52.56 63.38
N LYS A 6 -23.41 53.55 62.71
CA LYS A 6 -21.98 53.96 62.66
C LYS A 6 -21.03 53.03 61.88
N ALA A 7 -20.27 53.69 61.02
CA ALA A 7 -19.21 53.21 60.13
C ALA A 7 -18.00 52.59 60.85
N ALA A 8 -17.22 51.76 60.13
CA ALA A 8 -15.79 51.97 59.91
C ALA A 8 -15.11 50.81 59.16
N VAL A 9 -14.47 51.16 58.04
CA VAL A 9 -13.08 50.86 57.59
C VAL A 9 -12.44 49.49 57.91
N ARG A 10 -11.80 48.94 56.85
CA ARG A 10 -10.50 48.23 56.74
C ARG A 10 -10.64 46.85 56.10
N ALA A 11 -10.26 46.75 54.83
CA ALA A 11 -8.94 46.32 54.38
C ALA A 11 -8.79 44.80 54.45
N GLY A 12 -8.85 44.16 53.28
CA GLY A 12 -8.58 42.75 53.10
C GLY A 12 -8.30 42.47 51.63
N TRP A 13 -7.05 42.69 51.24
CA TRP A 13 -6.50 42.15 49.99
C TRP A 13 -6.67 40.64 49.98
N CYS A 14 -7.27 40.09 48.92
CA CYS A 14 -6.96 38.76 48.42
C CYS A 14 -7.24 38.77 46.91
N ALA A 15 -6.22 39.14 46.14
CA ALA A 15 -6.19 38.92 44.70
C ALA A 15 -6.22 37.40 44.44
N ALA A 16 -7.38 36.85 44.07
CA ALA A 16 -7.48 35.51 43.56
C ALA A 16 -7.18 35.54 42.05
N VAL A 17 -5.88 35.50 41.70
CA VAL A 17 -5.46 35.16 40.34
C VAL A 17 -5.60 33.65 40.20
N VAL A 18 -6.71 33.19 39.64
CA VAL A 18 -6.88 31.80 39.22
C VAL A 18 -6.01 31.61 37.97
N ALA A 19 -4.80 31.10 38.17
CA ALA A 19 -3.97 30.60 37.09
C ALA A 19 -4.61 29.32 36.53
N LEU A 20 -5.45 29.46 35.50
CA LEU A 20 -5.86 28.34 34.66
C LEU A 20 -4.61 27.84 33.91
N ALA A 21 -3.97 26.82 34.47
CA ALA A 21 -2.99 26.03 33.76
C ALA A 21 -3.70 25.32 32.61
N VAL A 22 -3.58 25.88 31.41
CA VAL A 22 -3.93 25.20 30.16
C VAL A 22 -2.97 24.01 30.03
N GLN A 23 -3.39 22.86 30.54
CA GLN A 23 -2.74 21.58 30.27
C GLN A 23 -2.95 21.30 28.78
N SER A 24 -1.99 21.75 27.99
CA SER A 24 -1.85 21.43 26.59
C SER A 24 -1.50 19.94 26.53
N GLY A 25 -2.51 19.08 26.55
CA GLY A 25 -2.36 17.68 26.25
C GLY A 25 -1.84 17.56 24.83
N VAL A 26 -0.53 17.43 24.67
CA VAL A 26 0.08 17.07 23.40
C VAL A 26 -0.35 15.64 23.14
N ALA A 27 -1.46 15.49 22.41
CA ALA A 27 -1.84 14.23 21.81
C ALA A 27 -0.70 13.84 20.87
N ARG A 28 0.25 13.04 21.38
CA ARG A 28 1.19 12.32 20.54
C ARG A 28 0.33 11.33 19.77
N ALA A 29 0.05 11.63 18.51
CA ALA A 29 -0.32 10.61 17.57
C ALA A 29 0.82 9.57 17.60
N GLU A 30 0.57 8.40 18.19
CA GLU A 30 1.48 7.28 18.07
C GLU A 30 1.59 6.98 16.58
N VAL A 31 2.68 7.44 15.97
CA VAL A 31 3.05 7.01 14.64
C VAL A 31 3.23 5.51 14.77
N ALA A 32 2.32 4.73 14.18
CA ALA A 32 2.42 3.28 14.16
C ALA A 32 3.86 2.92 13.74
N ALA A 33 4.54 2.15 14.58
CA ALA A 33 5.94 1.81 14.34
C ALA A 33 6.05 1.23 12.92
N ALA A 34 7.00 1.77 12.15
CA ALA A 34 7.20 1.29 10.80
C ALA A 34 7.56 -0.19 10.82
N ASP A 35 7.14 -0.94 9.78
CA ASP A 35 7.41 -2.36 9.70
C ASP A 35 8.91 -2.65 9.87
N PRO A 36 9.33 -3.64 10.68
CA PRO A 36 10.72 -3.98 10.89
C PRO A 36 11.50 -4.24 9.59
N ILE A 37 10.84 -4.74 8.54
CA ILE A 37 11.46 -4.98 7.22
C ILE A 37 11.83 -3.63 6.57
N ASP A 38 10.92 -2.66 6.60
CA ASP A 38 11.18 -1.32 6.07
C ASP A 38 12.23 -0.57 6.90
N ALA A 39 12.24 -0.79 8.22
CA ALA A 39 13.26 -0.24 9.11
C ALA A 39 14.64 -0.83 8.81
N SER A 40 14.73 -2.15 8.63
CA SER A 40 15.97 -2.84 8.24
C SER A 40 16.49 -2.37 6.88
N MET A 41 15.60 -2.17 5.90
CA MET A 41 15.97 -1.62 4.60
C MET A 41 16.56 -0.21 4.74
N ARG A 42 15.91 0.67 5.53
CA ARG A 42 16.42 2.02 5.80
C ARG A 42 17.80 2.00 6.46
N THR A 43 18.02 1.11 7.43
CA THR A 43 19.34 0.91 8.04
C THR A 43 20.36 0.41 7.02
N CYS A 44 20.00 -0.52 6.15
CA CYS A 44 20.88 -1.04 5.10
C CYS A 44 21.33 0.08 4.15
N LEU A 45 20.39 0.88 3.65
CA LEU A 45 20.63 1.99 2.73
C LEU A 45 21.52 3.10 3.33
N ALA A 46 21.56 3.23 4.66
CA ALA A 46 22.38 4.20 5.35
C ALA A 46 23.84 3.75 5.58
N ARG A 47 24.17 2.48 5.30
CA ARG A 47 25.54 1.97 5.48
C ARG A 47 26.47 2.52 4.40
N GLY A 48 27.69 2.92 4.81
CA GLY A 48 28.69 3.43 3.88
C GLY A 48 29.08 2.44 2.77
N ASP A 49 29.13 1.15 3.08
CA ASP A 49 29.42 0.08 2.12
C ASP A 49 28.27 -0.23 1.16
N MET A 50 27.06 0.28 1.41
CA MET A 50 25.88 0.16 0.56
C MET A 50 25.57 1.44 -0.23
N SER A 51 26.47 2.41 -0.23
CA SER A 51 26.27 3.73 -0.87
C SER A 51 26.21 3.70 -2.40
N SER A 52 26.82 2.68 -3.03
CA SER A 52 26.75 2.49 -4.49
C SER A 52 25.34 2.10 -4.94
N THR A 53 25.00 2.37 -6.21
CA THR A 53 23.71 1.93 -6.79
C THR A 53 23.50 0.42 -6.65
N VAL A 54 24.55 -0.38 -6.85
CA VAL A 54 24.48 -1.84 -6.69
C VAL A 54 24.18 -2.21 -5.24
N GLY A 55 24.83 -1.56 -4.28
CA GLY A 55 24.57 -1.75 -2.85
C GLY A 55 23.15 -1.36 -2.45
N GLN A 56 22.64 -0.24 -2.97
CA GLN A 56 21.25 0.19 -2.75
C GLN A 56 20.24 -0.82 -3.30
N VAL A 57 20.45 -1.30 -4.53
CA VAL A 57 19.61 -2.36 -5.13
C VAL A 57 19.69 -3.64 -4.27
N GLN A 58 20.86 -4.01 -3.78
CA GLN A 58 21.01 -5.17 -2.89
C GLN A 58 20.19 -5.02 -1.60
N CYS A 59 20.16 -3.83 -0.99
CA CYS A 59 19.29 -3.57 0.17
C CYS A 59 17.80 -3.75 -0.17
N MET A 60 17.36 -3.24 -1.33
CA MET A 60 15.97 -3.36 -1.80
C MET A 60 15.58 -4.80 -2.14
N GLU A 61 16.49 -5.56 -2.76
CA GLU A 61 16.32 -6.98 -3.05
C GLU A 61 16.21 -7.83 -1.78
N THR A 62 17.05 -7.52 -0.78
CA THR A 62 16.97 -8.15 0.55
C THR A 62 15.64 -7.85 1.22
N ALA A 63 15.17 -6.60 1.17
CA ALA A 63 13.86 -6.23 1.67
C ALA A 63 12.73 -6.93 0.92
N ARG A 64 12.85 -7.09 -0.41
CA ARG A 64 11.87 -7.82 -1.22
C ARG A 64 11.77 -9.28 -0.81
N ALA A 65 12.89 -9.94 -0.58
CA ALA A 65 12.93 -11.33 -0.10
C ALA A 65 12.30 -11.47 1.31
N ALA A 66 12.56 -10.52 2.20
CA ALA A 66 11.95 -10.48 3.53
C ALA A 66 10.43 -10.26 3.44
N TRP A 67 9.97 -9.33 2.59
CA TRP A 67 8.54 -9.10 2.34
C TRP A 67 7.86 -10.30 1.69
N GLN A 68 8.56 -11.04 0.81
CA GLN A 68 8.05 -12.28 0.23
C GLN A 68 7.83 -13.34 1.32
N SER A 69 8.80 -13.51 2.22
CA SER A 69 8.68 -14.43 3.36
C SER A 69 7.53 -14.04 4.29
N ALA A 70 7.37 -12.74 4.57
CA ALA A 70 6.26 -12.20 5.34
C ALA A 70 4.89 -12.45 4.65
N SER A 71 4.85 -12.32 3.32
CA SER A 71 3.66 -12.62 2.51
C SER A 71 3.27 -14.09 2.61
N ASP A 72 4.23 -15.01 2.47
CA ASP A 72 3.96 -16.45 2.58
C ASP A 72 3.53 -16.85 4.00
N LEU A 73 4.14 -16.28 5.05
CA LEU A 73 3.71 -16.49 6.44
C LEU A 73 2.29 -15.98 6.70
N ALA A 74 1.99 -14.74 6.29
CA ALA A 74 0.67 -14.14 6.46
C ALA A 74 -0.41 -14.93 5.70
N TYR A 75 -0.06 -15.47 4.52
CA TYR A 75 -0.93 -16.36 3.77
C TYR A 75 -1.24 -17.64 4.55
N GLN A 76 -0.25 -18.30 5.15
CA GLN A 76 -0.50 -19.50 5.96
C GLN A 76 -1.39 -19.19 7.18
N GLN A 77 -1.11 -18.09 7.88
CA GLN A 77 -1.93 -17.64 9.00
C GLN A 77 -3.38 -17.38 8.57
N LEU A 78 -3.56 -16.69 7.44
CA LEU A 78 -4.89 -16.44 6.87
C LEU A 78 -5.62 -17.75 6.58
N LEU A 79 -4.98 -18.72 5.91
CA LEU A 79 -5.61 -20.00 5.59
C LEU A 79 -6.04 -20.77 6.83
N ALA A 80 -5.28 -20.69 7.93
CA ALA A 80 -5.61 -21.33 9.19
C ALA A 80 -6.87 -20.72 9.85
N LYS A 81 -7.17 -19.45 9.58
CA LYS A 81 -8.24 -18.67 10.24
C LYS A 81 -9.52 -18.56 9.42
N VAL A 82 -9.41 -18.54 8.08
CA VAL A 82 -10.59 -18.37 7.21
C VAL A 82 -11.45 -19.62 7.14
N LYS A 83 -12.76 -19.41 6.95
CA LYS A 83 -13.73 -20.49 6.71
C LYS A 83 -13.40 -21.25 5.42
N ALA A 84 -13.80 -22.52 5.34
CA ALA A 84 -13.59 -23.37 4.17
C ALA A 84 -14.16 -22.76 2.86
N SER A 85 -15.27 -22.02 2.94
CA SER A 85 -15.87 -21.32 1.80
C SER A 85 -14.98 -20.20 1.23
N GLN A 86 -14.20 -19.52 2.08
CA GLN A 86 -13.29 -18.44 1.70
C GLN A 86 -11.89 -18.95 1.34
N ARG A 87 -11.45 -20.07 1.92
CA ARG A 87 -10.12 -20.67 1.71
C ARG A 87 -9.79 -20.84 0.22
N ARG A 88 -10.70 -21.45 -0.56
CA ARG A 88 -10.52 -21.63 -2.01
C ARG A 88 -10.41 -20.31 -2.78
N GLY A 89 -11.01 -19.24 -2.27
CA GLY A 89 -10.87 -17.89 -2.83
C GLY A 89 -9.45 -17.37 -2.65
N TRP A 90 -8.95 -17.39 -1.42
CA TRP A 90 -7.60 -16.94 -1.07
C TRP A 90 -6.50 -17.74 -1.74
N GLU A 91 -6.66 -19.06 -1.85
CA GLU A 91 -5.74 -19.92 -2.60
C GLU A 91 -5.65 -19.56 -4.08
N ARG A 92 -6.79 -19.33 -4.73
CA ARG A 92 -6.81 -18.87 -6.13
C ARG A 92 -6.21 -17.47 -6.25
N SER A 93 -6.53 -16.56 -5.34
CA SER A 93 -5.95 -15.21 -5.31
C SER A 93 -4.43 -15.27 -5.23
N GLN A 94 -3.87 -16.09 -4.34
CA GLN A 94 -2.43 -16.24 -4.18
C GLN A 94 -1.76 -16.85 -5.42
N ARG A 95 -2.36 -17.88 -6.02
CA ARG A 95 -1.85 -18.46 -7.29
C ARG A 95 -1.87 -17.45 -8.43
N SER A 96 -2.98 -16.72 -8.60
CA SER A 96 -3.09 -15.69 -9.64
C SER A 96 -2.14 -14.52 -9.40
N TRP A 97 -1.88 -14.16 -8.14
CA TRP A 97 -0.88 -13.14 -7.81
C TRP A 97 0.52 -13.57 -8.22
N LYS A 98 0.95 -14.80 -7.89
CA LYS A 98 2.26 -15.35 -8.28
C LYS A 98 2.41 -15.38 -9.81
N ALA A 99 1.42 -15.93 -10.52
CA ALA A 99 1.41 -15.95 -11.98
C ALA A 99 1.50 -14.55 -12.61
N TRP A 100 0.90 -13.53 -11.97
CA TRP A 100 1.05 -12.15 -12.39
C TRP A 100 2.46 -11.59 -12.12
N ARG A 101 3.10 -11.91 -11.00
CA ARG A 101 4.50 -11.51 -10.74
C ARG A 101 5.46 -12.12 -11.75
N ASP A 102 5.29 -13.40 -12.06
CA ASP A 102 6.10 -14.11 -13.06
C ASP A 102 5.95 -13.49 -14.47
N ALA A 103 4.73 -13.07 -14.84
CA ALA A 103 4.48 -12.43 -16.12
C ALA A 103 4.95 -10.96 -16.18
N GLU A 104 4.96 -10.27 -15.04
CA GLU A 104 5.30 -8.84 -14.97
C GLU A 104 6.80 -8.59 -14.93
N ALA A 105 7.58 -9.41 -14.22
CA ALA A 105 9.04 -9.25 -14.14
C ALA A 105 9.72 -9.08 -15.52
N PRO A 106 9.45 -9.93 -16.54
CA PRO A 106 10.03 -9.72 -17.87
C PRO A 106 9.46 -8.50 -18.60
N MET A 107 8.24 -8.07 -18.28
CA MET A 107 7.64 -6.85 -18.84
C MET A 107 8.34 -5.60 -18.28
N LEU A 108 8.56 -5.53 -16.96
CA LEU A 108 9.33 -4.45 -16.34
C LEU A 108 10.72 -4.37 -16.94
N ARG A 109 11.42 -5.50 -17.02
CA ARG A 109 12.75 -5.57 -17.64
C ARG A 109 12.75 -5.03 -19.07
N ALA A 110 11.73 -5.37 -19.87
CA ALA A 110 11.61 -4.89 -21.24
C ALA A 110 11.38 -3.36 -21.33
N VAL A 111 10.74 -2.76 -20.33
CA VAL A 111 10.62 -1.30 -20.24
C VAL A 111 11.95 -0.67 -19.83
N PHE A 112 12.57 -1.15 -18.76
CA PHE A 112 13.81 -0.58 -18.23
C PHE A 112 15.04 -0.80 -19.13
N GLN A 113 15.03 -1.82 -19.99
CA GLN A 113 16.02 -1.99 -21.07
C GLN A 113 16.00 -0.87 -22.12
N THR A 114 14.96 -0.03 -22.12
CA THR A 114 14.86 1.14 -23.01
C THR A 114 15.23 2.44 -22.30
N THR A 115 15.98 2.35 -21.20
CA THR A 115 16.35 3.49 -20.36
C THR A 115 17.85 3.52 -20.07
N SER A 116 18.38 4.73 -19.84
CA SER A 116 19.78 4.95 -19.47
C SER A 116 19.94 5.69 -18.15
N GLY A 117 20.94 5.30 -17.37
CA GLY A 117 21.28 5.90 -16.07
C GLY A 117 20.85 5.09 -14.85
N THR A 118 21.60 5.24 -13.76
CA THR A 118 21.44 4.44 -12.53
C THR A 118 20.13 4.72 -11.78
N MET A 119 19.50 5.88 -11.99
CA MET A 119 18.20 6.21 -11.42
C MET A 119 17.13 5.19 -11.81
N TYR A 120 17.13 4.74 -13.08
CA TYR A 120 16.16 3.76 -13.56
C TYR A 120 16.40 2.35 -13.01
N VAL A 121 17.64 2.02 -12.68
CA VAL A 121 17.97 0.76 -11.99
C VAL A 121 17.31 0.72 -10.60
N LEU A 122 17.37 1.84 -9.86
CA LEU A 122 16.69 1.97 -8.57
C LEU A 122 15.16 1.93 -8.73
N PHE A 123 14.63 2.56 -9.78
CA PHE A 123 13.20 2.51 -10.07
C PHE A 123 12.73 1.09 -10.42
N GLU A 124 13.49 0.33 -11.20
CA GLU A 124 13.16 -1.07 -11.48
C GLU A 124 13.13 -1.90 -10.20
N ALA A 125 14.13 -1.74 -9.33
CA ALA A 125 14.19 -2.43 -8.05
C ALA A 125 12.97 -2.10 -7.16
N ASP A 126 12.57 -0.83 -7.09
CA ASP A 126 11.39 -0.39 -6.32
C ASP A 126 10.09 -0.98 -6.90
N MET A 127 9.95 -0.95 -8.23
CA MET A 127 8.79 -1.51 -8.92
C MET A 127 8.64 -3.03 -8.74
N GLN A 128 9.74 -3.74 -8.45
CA GLN A 128 9.68 -5.15 -8.08
C GLN A 128 9.41 -5.35 -6.57
N LEU A 129 9.86 -4.44 -5.71
CA LEU A 129 9.70 -4.50 -4.26
C LEU A 129 8.26 -4.19 -3.79
N GLN A 130 7.72 -3.02 -4.17
CA GLN A 130 6.47 -2.50 -3.60
C GLN A 130 5.28 -3.47 -3.73
N PRO A 131 5.06 -4.15 -4.88
CA PRO A 131 3.93 -5.08 -5.00
C PRO A 131 4.02 -6.31 -4.08
N VAL A 132 5.22 -6.70 -3.65
CA VAL A 132 5.43 -7.81 -2.70
C VAL A 132 5.08 -7.35 -1.29
N ARG A 133 5.52 -6.14 -0.91
CA ARG A 133 5.15 -5.49 0.34
C ARG A 133 3.64 -5.31 0.47
N ASP A 134 3.00 -4.73 -0.54
CA ASP A 134 1.54 -4.50 -0.55
C ASP A 134 0.75 -5.80 -0.43
N ARG A 135 1.23 -6.88 -1.06
CA ARG A 135 0.61 -8.19 -0.93
C ARG A 135 0.73 -8.73 0.49
N ALA A 136 1.90 -8.62 1.12
CA ALA A 136 2.09 -9.05 2.49
C ALA A 136 1.16 -8.30 3.46
N LEU A 137 1.06 -6.98 3.31
CA LEU A 137 0.17 -6.14 4.12
C LEU A 137 -1.31 -6.50 3.92
N THR A 138 -1.73 -6.74 2.67
CA THR A 138 -3.10 -7.20 2.36
C THR A 138 -3.42 -8.52 3.06
N LEU A 139 -2.50 -9.48 3.03
CA LEU A 139 -2.70 -10.80 3.65
C LEU A 139 -2.71 -10.71 5.18
N ARG A 140 -1.86 -9.86 5.77
CA ARG A 140 -1.86 -9.60 7.22
C ARG A 140 -3.15 -8.96 7.68
N ALA A 141 -3.65 -7.95 6.95
CA ALA A 141 -4.93 -7.31 7.25
C ALA A 141 -6.07 -8.33 7.22
N ALA A 142 -6.16 -9.13 6.15
CA ALA A 142 -7.16 -10.18 6.04
C ALA A 142 -7.05 -11.25 7.16
N ALA A 143 -5.83 -11.59 7.58
CA ALA A 143 -5.62 -12.55 8.66
C ALA A 143 -6.07 -11.99 10.02
N SER A 144 -5.84 -10.70 10.27
CA SER A 144 -6.30 -9.99 11.47
C SER A 144 -7.83 -9.88 11.50
N GLU A 145 -8.46 -9.55 10.38
CA GLU A 145 -9.93 -9.51 10.25
C GLU A 145 -10.58 -10.89 10.50
N ALA A 146 -9.90 -11.97 10.12
CA ALA A 146 -10.34 -13.33 10.38
C ALA A 146 -10.30 -13.68 11.89
N ASP A 147 -9.38 -13.12 12.68
CA ASP A 147 -9.31 -13.33 14.14
C ASP A 147 -10.40 -12.57 14.90
N GLY A 148 -10.77 -11.37 14.46
CA GLY A 148 -11.68 -10.47 15.18
C GLY A 148 -13.17 -10.86 15.18
N GLY A 149 -13.53 -12.11 14.84
CA GLY A 149 -14.93 -12.58 14.77
C GLY A 149 -15.76 -11.94 13.63
N GLY A 150 -15.16 -11.05 12.84
CA GLY A 150 -15.78 -10.33 11.71
C GLY A 150 -16.07 -11.20 10.48
N GLY A 151 -15.73 -12.49 10.51
CA GLY A 151 -16.03 -13.47 9.47
C GLY A 151 -17.53 -13.72 9.20
N ASN A 152 -18.42 -12.86 9.69
CA ASN A 152 -19.88 -13.04 9.64
C ASN A 152 -20.65 -11.99 8.83
N LYS A 153 -19.99 -11.05 8.13
CA LYS A 153 -20.68 -10.21 7.14
C LYS A 153 -20.20 -10.56 5.74
N PRO A 154 -21.05 -11.15 4.88
CA PRO A 154 -20.79 -11.21 3.46
C PRO A 154 -20.46 -9.80 2.99
N ALA A 155 -19.26 -9.58 2.46
CA ALA A 155 -18.93 -8.31 1.84
C ALA A 155 -20.03 -8.02 0.79
N PRO A 156 -20.64 -6.81 0.79
CA PRO A 156 -21.65 -6.47 -0.18
C PRO A 156 -21.16 -6.83 -1.58
N ARG A 157 -22.02 -7.51 -2.35
CA ARG A 157 -21.70 -7.88 -3.73
C ARG A 157 -21.18 -6.63 -4.44
N PRO A 158 -19.98 -6.69 -5.05
CA PRO A 158 -19.44 -5.54 -5.75
C PRO A 158 -20.46 -5.05 -6.77
N ARG A 159 -20.78 -3.75 -6.74
CA ARG A 159 -21.52 -3.13 -7.84
C ARG A 159 -20.68 -3.25 -9.10
N ALA A 160 -21.34 -3.30 -10.26
CA ALA A 160 -20.63 -3.20 -11.52
C ALA A 160 -19.77 -1.91 -11.51
N CYS A 161 -18.51 -2.00 -11.94
CA CYS A 161 -17.59 -0.87 -11.94
C CYS A 161 -18.13 0.34 -12.71
N SER A 162 -18.98 0.11 -13.72
CA SER A 162 -19.68 1.18 -14.47
C SER A 162 -20.68 1.98 -13.65
N ARG A 163 -21.13 1.47 -12.50
CA ARG A 163 -22.11 2.10 -11.59
C ARG A 163 -21.44 2.78 -10.39
N ASP A 164 -20.12 2.84 -10.39
CA ASP A 164 -19.29 3.45 -9.35
C ASP A 164 -18.37 4.47 -10.03
N ALA A 165 -18.49 5.75 -9.67
CA ALA A 165 -17.78 6.83 -10.36
C ALA A 165 -16.25 6.69 -10.22
N ASP A 166 -15.79 6.31 -9.03
CA ASP A 166 -14.37 6.16 -8.71
C ASP A 166 -13.79 4.94 -9.43
N CYS A 167 -14.51 3.82 -9.40
CA CYS A 167 -14.12 2.62 -10.14
C CYS A 167 -14.08 2.88 -11.66
N ALA A 168 -15.12 3.55 -12.20
CA ALA A 168 -15.20 3.88 -13.61
C ALA A 168 -14.05 4.81 -14.04
N HIS A 169 -13.73 5.82 -13.22
CA HIS A 169 -12.59 6.70 -13.44
C HIS A 169 -11.26 5.93 -13.44
N ALA A 170 -11.00 5.13 -12.41
CA ALA A 170 -9.78 4.33 -12.30
C ALA A 170 -9.63 3.34 -13.48
N ASN A 171 -10.72 2.74 -13.96
CA ASN A 171 -10.69 1.84 -15.11
C ASN A 171 -10.43 2.57 -16.44
N ARG A 172 -10.93 3.80 -16.61
CA ARG A 172 -10.59 4.64 -17.77
C ARG A 172 -9.10 4.99 -17.76
N ASP A 173 -8.58 5.41 -16.62
CA ASP A 173 -7.17 5.76 -16.46
C ASP A 173 -6.25 4.56 -16.70
N LEU A 174 -6.62 3.39 -16.19
CA LEU A 174 -5.90 2.14 -16.43
C LEU A 174 -5.80 1.84 -17.92
N ASN A 175 -6.91 1.93 -18.66
CA ASN A 175 -6.92 1.70 -20.10
C ASN A 175 -6.11 2.76 -20.85
N ARG A 176 -6.21 4.03 -20.45
CA ARG A 176 -5.44 5.13 -21.04
C ARG A 176 -3.93 4.87 -20.93
N TYR A 177 -3.44 4.59 -19.72
CA TYR A 177 -2.01 4.34 -19.51
C TYR A 177 -1.54 3.02 -20.13
N TYR A 178 -2.37 1.97 -20.12
CA TYR A 178 -2.07 0.72 -20.83
C TYR A 178 -1.86 0.96 -22.34
N GLN A 179 -2.76 1.69 -23.01
CA GLN A 179 -2.62 1.94 -24.44
C GLN A 179 -1.44 2.87 -24.74
N ARG A 180 -1.17 3.83 -23.86
CA ARG A 180 0.02 4.69 -23.97
C ARG A 180 1.31 3.86 -23.90
N LEU A 181 1.50 3.10 -22.82
CA LEU A 181 2.66 2.23 -22.65
C LEU A 181 2.81 1.26 -23.82
N ARG A 182 1.73 0.63 -24.26
CA ARG A 182 1.75 -0.30 -25.41
C ARG A 182 2.23 0.37 -26.70
N ARG A 183 1.85 1.63 -26.96
CA ARG A 183 2.27 2.39 -28.15
C ARG A 183 3.77 2.68 -28.11
N GLU A 184 4.27 3.12 -26.95
CA GLU A 184 5.65 3.54 -26.74
C GLU A 184 6.62 2.35 -26.63
N MET A 185 6.16 1.18 -26.15
CA MET A 185 7.00 -0.02 -26.09
C MET A 185 7.43 -0.53 -27.47
N PRO A 186 8.67 -1.04 -27.60
CA PRO A 186 9.14 -1.73 -28.80
C PRO A 186 8.19 -2.84 -29.22
N SER A 187 7.89 -2.95 -30.53
CA SER A 187 6.88 -3.86 -31.06
C SER A 187 7.09 -5.31 -30.64
N ARG A 188 8.34 -5.77 -30.61
CA ARG A 188 8.75 -7.12 -30.16
C ARG A 188 8.46 -7.40 -28.69
N GLU A 189 8.42 -6.37 -27.86
CA GLU A 189 8.23 -6.47 -26.40
C GLU A 189 6.76 -6.35 -25.97
N ARG A 190 5.89 -5.78 -26.82
CA ARG A 190 4.44 -5.60 -26.54
C ARG A 190 3.73 -6.87 -26.05
N PRO A 191 4.04 -8.10 -26.53
CA PRO A 191 3.44 -9.32 -25.98
C PRO A 191 3.69 -9.54 -24.49
N LYS A 192 4.81 -9.05 -23.93
CA LYS A 192 5.10 -9.14 -22.49
C LYS A 192 4.10 -8.28 -21.69
N LEU A 193 3.80 -7.06 -22.14
CA LEU A 193 2.76 -6.21 -21.55
C LEU A 193 1.39 -6.85 -21.60
N VAL A 194 1.01 -7.43 -22.75
CA VAL A 194 -0.29 -8.12 -22.88
C VAL A 194 -0.41 -9.29 -21.90
N ARG A 195 0.63 -10.11 -21.77
CA ARG A 195 0.65 -11.25 -20.83
C ARG A 195 0.56 -10.78 -19.37
N ALA A 196 1.38 -9.81 -19.00
CA ALA A 196 1.40 -9.23 -17.66
C ALA A 196 0.04 -8.64 -17.28
N GLN A 197 -0.56 -7.85 -18.18
CA GLN A 197 -1.88 -7.25 -17.98
C GLN A 197 -3.00 -8.30 -17.86
N ARG A 198 -2.96 -9.36 -18.68
CA ARG A 198 -3.93 -10.46 -18.59
C ARG A 198 -3.82 -11.19 -17.26
N ALA A 199 -2.60 -11.48 -16.81
CA ALA A 199 -2.37 -12.13 -15.52
C ALA A 199 -2.85 -11.25 -14.35
N TRP A 200 -2.60 -9.94 -14.40
CA TRP A 200 -3.14 -8.98 -13.43
C TRP A 200 -4.67 -8.98 -13.39
N LEU A 201 -5.33 -8.97 -14.55
CA LEU A 201 -6.80 -9.04 -14.62
C LEU A 201 -7.33 -10.33 -13.97
N GLY A 202 -6.64 -11.46 -14.15
CA GLY A 202 -6.94 -12.72 -13.48
C GLY A 202 -6.85 -12.61 -11.96
N PHE A 203 -5.74 -12.06 -11.45
CA PHE A 203 -5.55 -11.78 -10.03
C PHE A 203 -6.63 -10.84 -9.46
N ARG A 204 -6.88 -9.72 -10.14
CA ARG A 204 -7.90 -8.74 -9.73
C ARG A 204 -9.26 -9.42 -9.61
N ASN A 205 -9.72 -10.10 -10.66
CA ASN A 205 -11.07 -10.66 -10.69
C ASN A 205 -11.32 -11.69 -9.59
N VAL A 206 -10.30 -12.49 -9.24
CA VAL A 206 -10.38 -13.47 -8.15
C VAL A 206 -10.31 -12.81 -6.77
N THR A 207 -9.61 -11.68 -6.65
CA THR A 207 -9.36 -11.02 -5.36
C THR A 207 -10.43 -10.00 -4.98
N MET A 208 -11.09 -9.35 -5.95
CA MET A 208 -12.16 -8.36 -5.70
C MET A 208 -13.27 -8.82 -4.75
N PRO A 209 -13.75 -10.08 -4.81
CA PRO A 209 -14.79 -10.56 -3.89
C PRO A 209 -14.27 -10.84 -2.47
N LEU A 210 -12.94 -10.91 -2.27
CA LEU A 210 -12.31 -11.29 -1.01
C LEU A 210 -11.93 -10.10 -0.15
N VAL A 211 -11.84 -8.90 -0.75
CA VAL A 211 -11.43 -7.67 -0.10
C VAL A 211 -12.60 -6.71 0.07
N ASP A 212 -12.47 -5.80 1.03
CA ASP A 212 -13.40 -4.73 1.32
C ASP A 212 -13.42 -3.66 0.20
N ALA A 213 -14.26 -2.62 0.34
CA ALA A 213 -14.39 -1.59 -0.68
C ALA A 213 -13.08 -0.82 -0.92
N ARG A 214 -12.30 -0.57 0.13
CA ARG A 214 -11.03 0.14 0.01
C ARG A 214 -9.98 -0.69 -0.71
N GLY A 215 -9.82 -1.96 -0.35
CA GLY A 215 -8.94 -2.89 -1.04
C GLY A 215 -9.27 -3.06 -2.52
N ARG A 216 -10.54 -2.88 -2.92
CA ARG A 216 -10.92 -2.88 -4.35
C ARG A 216 -10.36 -1.69 -5.10
N ILE A 217 -10.46 -0.50 -4.52
CA ILE A 217 -9.92 0.74 -5.09
C ILE A 217 -8.40 0.64 -5.17
N ASP A 218 -7.75 0.17 -4.09
CA ASP A 218 -6.29 0.07 -4.00
C ASP A 218 -5.70 -0.85 -5.07
N ILE A 219 -6.33 -2.01 -5.34
CA ILE A 219 -5.86 -2.94 -6.40
C ILE A 219 -5.85 -2.27 -7.78
N ILE A 220 -6.86 -1.46 -8.10
CA ILE A 220 -6.94 -0.76 -9.39
C ILE A 220 -5.98 0.44 -9.39
N GLY A 221 -5.99 1.24 -8.32
CA GLY A 221 -5.16 2.42 -8.17
C GLY A 221 -3.66 2.11 -8.27
N ALA A 222 -3.20 1.05 -7.59
CA ALA A 222 -1.81 0.59 -7.68
C ALA A 222 -1.43 0.20 -9.12
N ARG A 223 -2.34 -0.45 -9.86
CA ARG A 223 -2.10 -0.77 -11.27
C ARG A 223 -2.06 0.46 -12.16
N VAL A 224 -2.95 1.43 -11.94
CA VAL A 224 -2.95 2.72 -12.64
C VAL A 224 -1.61 3.43 -12.43
N ALA A 225 -1.15 3.53 -11.19
CA ALA A 225 0.13 4.16 -10.85
C ALA A 225 1.32 3.45 -11.51
N THR A 226 1.31 2.11 -11.53
CA THR A 226 2.33 1.29 -12.20
C THR A 226 2.37 1.59 -13.71
N LEU A 227 1.22 1.52 -14.38
CA LEU A 227 1.15 1.73 -15.83
C LEU A 227 1.48 3.18 -16.21
N LYS A 228 1.06 4.16 -15.40
CA LYS A 228 1.42 5.56 -15.57
C LYS A 228 2.93 5.73 -15.54
N ARG A 229 3.58 5.28 -14.46
CA ARG A 229 5.04 5.37 -14.29
C ARG A 229 5.77 4.72 -15.46
N LEU A 230 5.36 3.51 -15.86
CA LEU A 230 5.98 2.81 -16.99
C LEU A 230 5.81 3.57 -18.31
N SER A 231 4.64 4.16 -18.57
CA SER A 231 4.41 5.00 -19.75
C SER A 231 5.17 6.33 -19.75
N GLU A 232 5.69 6.74 -18.58
CA GLU A 232 6.55 7.90 -18.44
C GLU A 232 8.04 7.51 -18.44
N THR A 233 8.35 6.21 -18.37
CA THR A 233 9.71 5.65 -18.26
C THR A 233 10.21 5.05 -19.58
N VAL A 234 9.33 4.38 -20.32
CA VAL A 234 9.71 3.67 -21.56
C VAL A 234 10.33 4.61 -22.59
N GLY A 235 11.48 4.22 -23.15
CA GLY A 235 12.18 4.99 -24.18
C GLY A 235 12.98 6.19 -23.67
N ASN A 236 13.17 6.33 -22.35
CA ASN A 236 14.03 7.37 -21.76
C ASN A 236 15.51 6.93 -21.77
N ASP A 237 16.05 6.73 -22.96
CA ASP A 237 17.47 6.46 -23.24
C ASP A 237 18.24 7.78 -23.46
#